data_AF-A0A4R7V8E3-F1
#
_entry.id   AF-A0A4R7V8E3-F1
#
_cell.length_a   1.000
_cell.length_b   1.000
_cell.length_c   1.000
_cell.angle_alpha   90.00
_cell.angle_beta   90.00
_cell.angle_gamma   90.00
#
_symmetry.space_group_name_H-M   'P 1'
#
loop_
_entity.id
_entity.type
_entity.pdbx_description
1 polymer ?
#
loop_
_entity_poly.entity_id
_entity_poly.type
_entity_poly.pdbx_seq_one_letter_code
_entity_poly.pdbx_strand_id
1 'polypeptide(L)'
;MKTADKNLEGLITDFLSKVESGTELLQKKFGTRNILRLWRSKQIERCGEITDEIQYELHGVGCAIHFPSESVDFDYGSNSRIDGFDVWRLYIYASDRPLIYEKYCDKKILEKEFKELISLNRIEKMSINDNLYVLVKTE
;
A
#
# COMPACT_ATOMS: atom_id res chain seq x y z
N MET A 1 1.78 -3.88 -26.61
CA MET A 1 2.69 -2.76 -26.25
C MET A 1 3.64 -3.28 -25.19
N LYS A 2 4.96 -3.13 -25.35
CA LYS A 2 5.91 -3.39 -24.27
C LYS A 2 5.71 -2.29 -23.23
N THR A 3 5.19 -2.64 -22.06
CA THR A 3 5.15 -1.73 -20.92
C THR A 3 6.59 -1.31 -20.63
N ALA A 4 6.87 -0.01 -20.47
CA ALA A 4 8.19 0.43 -20.03
C ALA A 4 8.49 -0.26 -18.69
N ASP A 5 9.67 -0.86 -18.54
CA ASP A 5 10.11 -1.44 -17.27
C ASP A 5 10.07 -0.34 -16.21
N LYS A 6 9.01 -0.31 -15.40
CA LYS A 6 8.91 0.60 -14.27
C LYS A 6 9.93 0.17 -13.24
N ASN A 7 10.71 1.12 -12.73
CA ASN A 7 11.65 0.89 -11.64
C ASN A 7 10.90 0.84 -10.28
N LEU A 8 11.64 0.60 -9.19
CA LEU A 8 11.05 0.40 -7.86
C LEU A 8 10.33 1.66 -7.35
N GLU A 9 10.84 2.86 -7.66
CA GLU A 9 10.17 4.12 -7.33
C GLU A 9 8.83 4.25 -8.08
N GLY A 10 8.76 3.79 -9.33
CA GLY A 10 7.50 3.69 -10.08
C GLY A 10 6.51 2.74 -9.43
N LEU A 11 6.96 1.55 -9.00
CA LEU A 11 6.14 0.59 -8.25
C LEU A 11 5.61 1.20 -6.94
N ILE A 12 6.47 1.87 -6.17
CA ILE A 12 6.10 2.53 -4.91
C ILE A 12 5.05 3.63 -5.18
N THR A 13 5.27 4.46 -6.19
CA THR A 13 4.36 5.56 -6.54
C THR A 13 2.98 5.05 -6.95
N ASP A 14 2.92 4.02 -7.80
CA ASP A 14 1.67 3.38 -8.20
C ASP A 14 0.95 2.73 -7.01
N PHE A 15 1.68 2.02 -6.14
CA PHE A 15 1.15 1.44 -4.91
C PHE A 15 0.50 2.51 -4.03
N LEU A 16 1.23 3.59 -3.73
CA LEU A 16 0.74 4.69 -2.90
C LEU A 16 -0.47 5.41 -3.51
N SER A 17 -0.47 5.62 -4.83
CA SER A 17 -1.62 6.17 -5.55
C SER A 17 -2.85 5.29 -5.42
N LYS A 18 -2.68 3.96 -5.48
CA LYS A 18 -3.78 3.01 -5.29
C LYS A 18 -4.29 3.00 -3.85
N VAL A 19 -3.40 3.09 -2.86
CA VAL A 19 -3.77 3.23 -1.43
C VAL A 19 -4.58 4.51 -1.19
N GLU A 20 -4.14 5.66 -1.72
CA GLU A 20 -4.88 6.92 -1.59
C GLU A 20 -6.27 6.80 -2.23
N SER A 21 -6.34 6.30 -3.47
CA SER A 21 -7.62 6.11 -4.19
C SER A 21 -8.60 5.23 -3.42
N GLY A 22 -8.12 4.11 -2.86
CA GLY A 22 -8.96 3.23 -2.03
C GLY A 22 -9.38 3.87 -0.71
N THR A 23 -8.48 4.64 -0.08
CA THR A 23 -8.76 5.35 1.17
C THR A 23 -9.78 6.48 0.97
N GLU A 24 -9.77 7.15 -0.18
CA GLU A 24 -10.80 8.13 -0.54
C GLU A 24 -12.19 7.48 -0.65
N LEU A 25 -12.29 6.28 -1.22
CA LEU A 25 -13.56 5.54 -1.28
C LEU A 25 -14.06 5.15 0.12
N LEU A 26 -13.15 4.68 0.99
CA LEU A 26 -13.47 4.40 2.39
C LEU A 26 -13.95 5.65 3.12
N GLN A 27 -13.27 6.79 2.93
CA GLN A 27 -13.67 8.06 3.53
C GLN A 27 -15.04 8.51 3.04
N LYS A 28 -15.32 8.36 1.75
CA LYS A 28 -16.63 8.68 1.17
C LYS A 28 -17.75 7.84 1.80
N LYS A 29 -17.48 6.56 2.09
CA LYS A 29 -18.45 5.65 2.71
C LYS A 29 -18.64 5.88 4.20
N PHE A 30 -17.56 6.02 4.95
CA PHE A 30 -17.57 5.98 6.42
C PHE A 30 -17.33 7.35 7.08
N GLY A 31 -17.13 8.40 6.30
CA GLY A 31 -16.87 9.75 6.78
C GLY A 31 -15.48 9.98 7.35
N THR A 32 -14.57 9.00 7.30
CA THR A 32 -13.21 9.09 7.84
C THR A 32 -12.23 8.20 7.09
N ARG A 33 -10.97 8.63 7.00
CA ARG A 33 -9.86 7.86 6.41
C ARG A 33 -9.34 6.75 7.33
N ASN A 34 -9.54 6.89 8.65
CA ASN A 34 -9.09 5.93 9.64
C ASN A 34 -10.21 4.93 9.99
N ILE A 35 -10.44 3.96 9.09
CA ILE A 35 -11.45 2.91 9.32
C ILE A 35 -11.00 1.89 10.38
N LEU A 36 -9.68 1.76 10.61
CA LEU A 36 -9.13 0.92 11.69
C LEU A 36 -9.69 1.34 13.06
N ARG A 37 -9.86 2.65 13.29
CA ARG A 37 -10.52 3.16 14.51
C ARG A 37 -11.97 2.70 14.61
N LEU A 38 -12.72 2.77 13.51
CA LEU A 38 -14.13 2.36 13.50
C LEU A 38 -14.25 0.87 13.86
N TRP A 39 -13.44 0.01 13.25
CA TRP A 39 -13.42 -1.42 13.55
C TRP A 39 -13.02 -1.73 14.99
N ARG A 40 -11.96 -1.11 15.51
CA ARG A 40 -11.54 -1.27 16.92
C ARG A 40 -12.62 -0.81 17.90
N SER A 41 -13.43 0.16 17.52
CA SER A 41 -14.59 0.63 18.29
C SER A 41 -15.89 -0.14 18.01
N LYS A 42 -15.84 -1.23 17.23
CA LYS A 42 -16.99 -2.08 16.85
C LYS A 42 -18.11 -1.34 16.10
N GLN A 43 -17.77 -0.28 15.36
CA GLN A 43 -18.73 0.46 14.55
C GLN A 43 -18.88 -0.10 13.13
N ILE A 44 -17.88 -0.85 12.66
CA ILE A 44 -17.91 -1.57 11.38
C ILE A 44 -17.37 -2.99 11.59
N GLU A 45 -17.77 -3.88 10.70
CA GLU A 45 -17.26 -5.25 10.66
C GLU A 45 -15.81 -5.30 10.15
N ARG A 46 -15.15 -6.46 10.35
CA ARG A 46 -13.79 -6.68 9.85
C ARG A 46 -13.70 -6.66 8.33
N CYS A 47 -14.71 -7.23 7.67
CA CYS A 47 -14.83 -7.29 6.22
C CYS A 47 -16.15 -6.64 5.81
N GLY A 48 -16.18 -5.98 4.66
CA GLY A 48 -17.42 -5.45 4.12
C GLY A 48 -17.24 -4.83 2.75
N GLU A 49 -18.34 -4.37 2.19
CA GLU A 49 -18.34 -3.70 0.90
C GLU A 49 -18.03 -2.22 1.09
N ILE A 50 -17.37 -1.61 0.11
CA ILE A 50 -17.28 -0.17 -0.10
C ILE A 50 -18.36 0.23 -1.12
N THR A 51 -18.36 -0.43 -2.27
CA THR A 51 -19.42 -0.42 -3.30
C THR A 51 -19.78 -1.86 -3.66
N ASP A 52 -20.75 -2.08 -4.55
CA ASP A 52 -21.17 -3.42 -4.99
C ASP A 52 -20.01 -4.27 -5.57
N GLU A 53 -18.94 -3.61 -6.05
CA GLU A 53 -17.81 -4.25 -6.73
C GLU A 53 -16.48 -4.14 -5.95
N ILE A 54 -16.45 -3.34 -4.87
CA ILE A 54 -15.22 -3.03 -4.14
C ILE A 54 -15.42 -3.41 -2.68
N GLN A 55 -14.52 -4.20 -2.13
CA GLN A 55 -14.58 -4.69 -0.75
C GLN A 55 -13.36 -4.24 0.06
N TYR A 56 -13.51 -4.21 1.38
CA TYR A 56 -12.42 -4.00 2.32
C TYR A 56 -12.30 -5.20 3.26
N GLU A 57 -11.06 -5.48 3.66
CA GLU A 57 -10.73 -6.41 4.73
C GLU A 57 -9.73 -5.77 5.68
N LEU A 58 -10.09 -5.69 6.95
CA LEU A 58 -9.22 -5.20 8.00
C LEU A 58 -8.44 -6.34 8.66
N HIS A 59 -7.17 -6.07 8.96
CA HIS A 59 -6.24 -7.00 9.60
C HIS A 59 -5.23 -6.22 10.44
N GLY A 60 -4.75 -6.77 11.55
CA GLY A 60 -3.68 -6.17 12.36
C GLY A 60 -3.80 -4.65 12.57
N VAL A 61 -2.93 -3.89 11.89
CA VAL A 61 -2.94 -2.41 11.86
C VAL A 61 -3.22 -1.85 10.46
N GLY A 62 -3.73 -2.65 9.53
CA GLY A 62 -3.89 -2.33 8.13
C GLY A 62 -5.25 -2.64 7.54
N CYS A 63 -5.33 -2.48 6.22
CA CYS A 63 -6.49 -2.74 5.39
C CYS A 63 -6.06 -3.24 4.01
N ALA A 64 -6.73 -4.29 3.55
CA ALA A 64 -6.77 -4.66 2.15
C ALA A 64 -8.02 -4.08 1.49
N ILE A 65 -7.89 -3.58 0.28
CA ILE A 65 -9.00 -3.14 -0.56
C ILE A 65 -8.97 -3.95 -1.85
N HIS A 66 -10.08 -4.61 -2.14
CA HIS A 66 -10.26 -5.50 -3.28
C HIS A 66 -11.10 -4.80 -4.33
N PHE A 67 -10.52 -4.54 -5.50
CA PHE A 67 -11.19 -4.05 -6.70
C PHE A 67 -11.49 -5.24 -7.63
N PRO A 68 -12.32 -5.07 -8.66
CA PRO A 68 -12.69 -6.17 -9.56
C PRO A 68 -11.53 -6.93 -10.21
N SER A 69 -10.41 -6.25 -10.49
CA SER A 69 -9.28 -6.82 -11.21
C SER A 69 -7.99 -6.86 -10.42
N GLU A 70 -7.95 -6.27 -9.23
CA GLU A 70 -6.71 -6.05 -8.50
C GLU A 70 -6.98 -5.71 -7.03
N SER A 71 -5.97 -5.83 -6.18
CA SER A 71 -6.05 -5.46 -4.76
C SER A 71 -4.89 -4.58 -4.32
N VAL A 72 -5.05 -3.92 -3.18
CA VAL A 72 -3.98 -3.22 -2.47
C VAL A 72 -4.08 -3.49 -0.97
N ASP A 73 -3.01 -3.95 -0.36
CA ASP A 73 -2.86 -4.20 1.10
C ASP A 73 -1.85 -3.21 1.66
N PHE A 74 -2.26 -2.45 2.68
CA PHE A 74 -1.41 -1.47 3.34
C PHE A 74 -1.62 -1.48 4.85
N ASP A 75 -0.60 -1.04 5.59
CA ASP A 75 -0.71 -0.78 7.03
C ASP A 75 -0.89 0.71 7.28
N TYR A 76 -1.69 1.03 8.30
CA TYR A 76 -1.73 2.39 8.84
C TYR A 76 -0.48 2.63 9.67
N GLY A 77 0.25 3.68 9.30
CA GLY A 77 1.33 4.23 10.10
C GLY A 77 0.84 5.05 11.29
N SER A 78 1.82 5.56 12.05
CA SER A 78 1.59 6.53 13.12
C SER A 78 0.71 7.69 12.63
N ASN A 79 -0.22 8.16 13.48
CA ASN A 79 -1.22 9.18 13.13
C ASN A 79 -2.11 8.83 11.92
N SER A 80 -2.35 7.54 11.67
CA SER A 80 -3.19 7.06 10.56
C SER A 80 -2.66 7.41 9.18
N ARG A 81 -1.33 7.57 9.08
CA ARG A 81 -0.63 7.72 7.81
C ARG A 81 -0.85 6.50 6.93
N ILE A 82 -0.95 6.74 5.63
CA ILE A 82 -1.16 5.70 4.60
C ILE A 82 -0.07 5.71 3.53
N ASP A 83 0.91 6.58 3.67
CA ASP A 83 2.05 6.74 2.77
C ASP A 83 3.20 5.77 3.10
N GLY A 84 2.91 4.76 3.92
CA GLY A 84 3.87 3.75 4.36
C GLY A 84 3.82 2.49 3.51
N PHE A 85 4.99 1.95 3.21
CA PHE A 85 5.14 0.71 2.46
C PHE A 85 6.30 -0.12 2.99
N ASP A 86 6.31 -1.40 2.65
CA ASP A 86 7.42 -2.30 2.93
C ASP A 86 7.62 -3.26 1.74
N VAL A 87 8.70 -4.03 1.79
CA VAL A 87 9.03 -5.03 0.75
C VAL A 87 7.89 -6.01 0.51
N TRP A 88 7.20 -6.45 1.56
CA TRP A 88 6.16 -7.47 1.43
C TRP A 88 4.94 -6.94 0.70
N ARG A 89 4.49 -5.74 1.05
CA ARG A 89 3.34 -5.08 0.41
C ARG A 89 3.60 -4.76 -1.05
N LEU A 90 4.78 -4.24 -1.35
CA LEU A 90 5.19 -3.97 -2.73
C LEU A 90 5.28 -5.27 -3.54
N TYR A 91 5.79 -6.35 -2.93
CA TYR A 91 5.86 -7.66 -3.56
C TYR A 91 4.47 -8.23 -3.89
N ILE A 92 3.53 -8.18 -2.95
CA ILE A 92 2.14 -8.63 -3.20
C ILE A 92 1.49 -7.77 -4.29
N TYR A 93 1.65 -6.44 -4.23
CA TYR A 93 1.10 -5.52 -5.22
C TYR A 93 1.64 -5.76 -6.64
N ALA A 94 2.96 -6.01 -6.76
CA ALA A 94 3.59 -6.37 -8.03
C ALA A 94 3.13 -7.73 -8.54
N SER A 95 3.00 -8.72 -7.65
CA SER A 95 2.59 -10.09 -7.99
C SER A 95 1.14 -10.18 -8.49
N ASP A 96 0.29 -9.26 -8.07
CA ASP A 96 -1.08 -9.08 -8.58
C ASP A 96 -1.10 -8.42 -9.97
N ARG A 97 0.02 -7.85 -10.43
CA ARG A 97 0.19 -7.11 -11.69
C ARG A 97 1.43 -7.57 -12.48
N PRO A 98 1.59 -8.88 -12.76
CA PRO A 98 2.83 -9.42 -13.31
C PRO A 98 3.16 -8.89 -14.72
N LEU A 99 2.16 -8.49 -15.51
CA LEU A 99 2.38 -7.91 -16.85
C LEU A 99 2.97 -6.48 -16.82
N ILE A 100 2.89 -5.81 -15.66
CA ILE A 100 3.40 -4.44 -15.45
C ILE A 100 4.71 -4.51 -14.66
N TYR A 101 4.79 -5.41 -13.68
CA TYR A 101 5.87 -5.48 -12.69
C TYR A 101 6.55 -6.85 -12.64
N GLU A 102 6.73 -7.51 -13.78
CA GLU A 102 7.33 -8.87 -13.89
C GLU A 102 8.62 -9.01 -13.07
N LYS A 103 9.52 -8.02 -13.18
CA LYS A 103 10.78 -7.94 -12.43
C LYS A 103 10.59 -8.04 -10.92
N TYR A 104 9.53 -7.45 -10.38
CA TYR A 104 9.26 -7.37 -8.95
C TYR A 104 8.36 -8.52 -8.45
N CYS A 105 7.99 -9.45 -9.33
CA CYS A 105 7.51 -10.78 -8.93
C CYS A 105 8.65 -11.66 -8.37
N ASP A 106 9.92 -11.24 -8.49
CA ASP A 106 11.03 -11.78 -7.71
C ASP A 106 11.29 -10.91 -6.48
N LYS A 107 10.91 -11.42 -5.30
CA LYS A 107 11.12 -10.73 -4.02
C LYS A 107 12.58 -10.40 -3.74
N LYS A 108 13.55 -11.20 -4.22
CA LYS A 108 14.98 -10.93 -4.00
C LYS A 108 15.45 -9.70 -4.77
N ILE A 109 14.93 -9.49 -5.98
CA ILE A 109 15.20 -8.28 -6.77
C ILE A 109 14.63 -7.06 -6.05
N LEU A 110 13.39 -7.15 -5.57
CA LEU A 110 12.74 -6.09 -4.81
C LEU A 110 13.53 -5.75 -3.54
N GLU A 111 13.90 -6.75 -2.73
CA GLU A 111 14.69 -6.55 -1.51
C GLU A 111 16.05 -5.89 -1.77
N LYS A 112 16.71 -6.25 -2.88
CA LYS A 112 17.98 -5.66 -3.28
C LYS A 112 17.80 -4.17 -3.59
N GLU A 113 16.89 -3.83 -4.50
CA GLU A 113 16.66 -2.44 -4.91
C GLU A 113 16.08 -1.59 -3.77
N PHE A 114 15.30 -2.19 -2.88
CA PHE A 114 14.79 -1.51 -1.69
C PHE A 114 15.94 -1.06 -0.76
N LYS A 115 16.94 -1.93 -0.54
CA LYS A 115 18.15 -1.57 0.21
C LYS A 115 18.98 -0.50 -0.50
N GLU A 116 19.03 -0.54 -1.83
CA GLU A 116 19.68 0.51 -2.63
C GLU A 116 18.97 1.87 -2.41
N LEU A 117 17.63 1.92 -2.45
CA LEU A 117 16.88 3.16 -2.17
C LEU A 117 17.11 3.70 -0.75
N ILE A 118 17.24 2.82 0.25
CA ILE A 118 17.65 3.23 1.61
C ILE A 118 19.04 3.85 1.59
N SER A 119 20.01 3.21 0.93
CA SER A 119 21.40 3.70 0.88
C SER A 119 21.54 5.03 0.13
N LEU A 120 20.66 5.28 -0.84
CA LEU A 120 20.59 6.51 -1.63
C LEU A 120 19.75 7.61 -0.95
N ASN A 121 19.23 7.36 0.26
CA ASN A 121 18.34 8.25 0.98
C ASN A 121 17.14 8.71 0.12
N ARG A 122 16.59 7.78 -0.67
CA ARG A 122 15.36 7.97 -1.46
C ARG A 122 14.13 7.54 -0.67
N ILE A 123 14.31 6.58 0.24
CA ILE A 123 13.29 6.16 1.21
C ILE A 123 13.88 6.13 2.61
N GLU A 124 13.05 6.38 3.61
CA GLU A 124 13.44 6.37 5.01
C GLU A 124 12.38 5.66 5.87
N LYS A 125 12.76 5.21 7.08
CA LYS A 125 11.80 4.61 8.00
C LYS A 125 10.75 5.65 8.40
N MET A 126 9.48 5.24 8.39
CA MET A 126 8.37 6.08 8.82
C MET A 126 8.48 6.48 10.29
N SER A 127 8.89 5.54 11.14
CA SER A 127 9.23 5.79 12.54
C SER A 127 10.23 4.74 13.02
N ILE A 128 10.85 4.97 14.18
CA ILE A 128 11.81 4.03 14.75
C ILE A 128 11.20 2.66 15.10
N ASN A 129 9.90 2.63 15.39
CA ASN A 129 9.15 1.45 15.81
C ASN A 129 8.37 0.78 14.67
N ASP A 130 8.22 1.46 13.54
CA ASP A 130 7.50 0.93 12.39
C ASP A 130 8.43 0.13 11.47
N ASN A 131 7.87 -0.88 10.80
CA ASN A 131 8.52 -1.61 9.71
C ASN A 131 8.23 -0.97 8.34
N LEU A 132 7.52 0.16 8.33
CA LEU A 132 7.15 0.89 7.13
C LEU A 132 8.21 1.93 6.79
N TYR A 133 8.36 2.15 5.48
CA TYR A 133 9.19 3.16 4.86
C TYR A 133 8.32 4.14 4.09
N VAL A 134 8.85 5.33 3.87
CA VAL A 134 8.21 6.40 3.11
C VAL A 134 9.19 7.00 2.12
N LEU A 135 8.67 7.60 1.05
CA LEU A 135 9.48 8.39 0.12
C LEU A 135 10.01 9.64 0.84
N VAL A 136 11.31 9.91 0.69
CA VAL A 136 11.91 11.17 1.16
C VAL A 136 11.42 12.28 0.24
N LYS A 137 10.78 13.30 0.80
CA LYS A 137 10.37 14.48 0.03
C LYS A 137 11.62 15.25 -0.36
N THR A 138 11.89 15.35 -1.65
CA THR A 138 12.85 16.35 -2.17
C THR A 138 12.22 17.73 -1.99
N GLU A 139 12.91 18.59 -1.23
CA GLU A 139 12.65 20.03 -1.13
C GLU A 139 12.82 20.73 -2.48
#